data_AF-A0A1H7I2S9-F1
#
_entry.id   AF-A0A1H7I2S9-F1
#
_cell.length_a   1.000
_cell.length_b   1.000
_cell.length_c   1.000
_cell.angle_alpha   90.00
_cell.angle_beta   90.00
_cell.angle_gamma   90.00
#
_symmetry.space_group_name_H-M   'P 1'
#
loop_
_entity.id
_entity.type
_entity.pdbx_description
1 polymer ?
#
loop_
_entity_poly.entity_id
_entity_poly.type
_entity_poly.pdbx_seq_one_letter_code
_entity_poly.pdbx_strand_id
1 'polypeptide(L)'
;MQKAKSLGIKIMNMVTTVEEAIQAEKRGCDVIVGQASEAGGHRGTFDVSSQPSGANIGTMALVPQIVDHVHIPVIAAGGIMDGRGLVASLALGAQGVQMGTRFLTSIESGAHEVYKRALLDSTEESTVITNAFSGRPARGIKNDFI
;
A
#
# COMPACT_ATOMS: atom_id res chain seq x y z
N MET A 1 -2.61 17.91 11.22
CA MET A 1 -3.14 18.25 9.87
C MET A 1 -3.30 19.75 9.67
N GLN A 2 -4.00 20.49 10.55
CA GLN A 2 -4.24 21.94 10.42
C GLN A 2 -2.98 22.78 10.12
N LYS A 3 -1.88 22.60 10.88
CA LYS A 3 -0.61 23.31 10.65
C LYS A 3 0.03 23.02 9.28
N ALA A 4 -0.08 21.79 8.78
CA ALA A 4 0.44 21.44 7.45
C ALA A 4 -0.43 22.10 6.36
N LYS A 5 -1.76 22.05 6.53
CA LYS A 5 -2.70 22.69 5.61
C LYS A 5 -2.59 24.21 5.56
N SER A 6 -2.31 24.88 6.68
CA SER A 6 -2.06 26.32 6.68
C SER A 6 -0.79 26.72 5.91
N LEU A 7 0.09 25.77 5.62
CA LEU A 7 1.28 25.94 4.78
C LEU A 7 1.07 25.46 3.33
N GLY A 8 -0.17 25.10 2.95
CA GLY A 8 -0.48 24.59 1.61
C GLY A 8 -0.01 23.14 1.35
N ILE A 9 0.43 22.41 2.38
CA ILE A 9 0.92 21.03 2.25
C ILE A 9 -0.26 20.08 2.07
N LYS A 10 -0.20 19.24 1.04
CA LYS A 10 -1.16 18.15 0.82
C LYS A 10 -0.91 17.00 1.77
N ILE A 11 -1.97 16.46 2.33
CA ILE A 11 -1.92 15.34 3.25
C ILE A 11 -2.50 14.12 2.56
N MET A 12 -1.69 13.07 2.49
CA MET A 12 -2.08 11.77 1.96
C MET A 12 -2.12 10.77 3.12
N ASN A 13 -3.10 9.87 3.14
CA ASN A 13 -3.18 8.83 4.15
C ASN A 13 -3.38 7.46 3.49
N MET A 14 -2.64 6.48 3.98
CA MET A 14 -2.70 5.11 3.53
C MET A 14 -3.74 4.34 4.33
N VAL A 15 -4.61 3.63 3.63
CA VAL A 15 -5.74 2.89 4.21
C VAL A 15 -5.82 1.51 3.59
N THR A 16 -6.35 0.54 4.33
CA THR A 16 -6.47 -0.86 3.90
C THR A 16 -7.92 -1.34 3.86
N THR A 17 -8.87 -0.50 4.30
CA THR A 17 -10.32 -0.76 4.23
C THR A 17 -11.10 0.50 3.82
N VAL A 18 -12.35 0.31 3.39
CA VAL A 18 -13.28 1.41 3.08
C VAL A 18 -13.57 2.27 4.31
N GLU A 19 -13.76 1.64 5.46
CA GLU A 19 -14.02 2.35 6.72
C GLU A 19 -12.86 3.27 7.09
N GLU A 20 -11.61 2.81 6.95
CA GLU A 20 -10.43 3.65 7.17
C GLU A 20 -10.35 4.82 6.18
N ALA A 21 -10.75 4.61 4.91
CA ALA A 21 -10.80 5.66 3.89
C ALA A 21 -11.81 6.76 4.28
N ILE A 22 -13.02 6.37 4.67
CA ILE A 22 -14.08 7.29 5.12
C ILE A 22 -13.61 8.06 6.37
N GLN A 23 -12.96 7.39 7.32
CA GLN A 23 -12.41 8.04 8.51
C GLN A 23 -11.29 9.03 8.16
N ALA A 24 -10.41 8.69 7.23
CA ALA A 24 -9.33 9.57 6.78
C ALA A 24 -9.87 10.82 6.06
N GLU A 25 -10.86 10.66 5.18
CA GLU A 25 -11.55 11.77 4.53
C GLU A 25 -12.23 12.70 5.55
N LYS A 26 -13.01 12.14 6.49
CA LYS A 26 -13.67 12.92 7.56
C LYS A 26 -12.68 13.71 8.42
N ARG A 27 -11.44 13.23 8.58
CA ARG A 27 -10.35 13.92 9.29
C ARG A 27 -9.66 14.98 8.43
N GLY A 28 -10.10 15.17 7.19
CA GLY A 28 -9.65 16.18 6.26
C GLY A 28 -8.40 15.77 5.48
N CYS A 29 -8.25 14.49 5.13
CA CYS A 29 -7.19 14.07 4.21
C CYS A 29 -7.44 14.66 2.80
N ASP A 30 -6.39 14.91 2.02
CA ASP A 30 -6.51 15.44 0.66
C ASP A 30 -6.45 14.34 -0.40
N VAL A 31 -5.81 13.20 -0.10
CA VAL A 31 -5.69 12.04 -1.00
C VAL A 31 -5.68 10.75 -0.17
N ILE A 32 -6.40 9.73 -0.65
CA ILE A 32 -6.35 8.38 -0.09
C ILE A 32 -5.36 7.52 -0.87
N VAL A 33 -4.54 6.75 -0.19
CA VAL A 33 -3.72 5.68 -0.78
C VAL A 33 -4.32 4.34 -0.35
N GLY A 34 -5.03 3.68 -1.26
CA GLY A 34 -5.62 2.36 -1.02
C GLY A 34 -4.54 1.28 -1.10
N GLN A 35 -4.03 0.86 0.07
CA GLN A 35 -2.99 -0.16 0.20
C GLN A 35 -3.59 -1.55 0.33
N ALA A 36 -3.63 -2.26 -0.78
CA ALA A 36 -4.13 -3.61 -0.86
C ALA A 36 -3.16 -4.66 -0.28
N SER A 37 -3.62 -5.91 -0.19
CA SER A 37 -2.88 -7.02 0.39
C SER A 37 -1.61 -7.40 -0.38
N GLU A 38 -1.55 -7.11 -1.67
CA GLU A 38 -0.40 -7.33 -2.55
C GLU A 38 0.77 -6.37 -2.25
N ALA A 39 0.53 -5.29 -1.48
CA ALA A 39 1.58 -4.34 -1.14
C ALA A 39 2.69 -4.97 -0.29
N GLY A 40 3.94 -4.68 -0.64
CA GLY A 40 5.12 -5.00 0.17
C GLY A 40 5.25 -4.10 1.41
N GLY A 41 6.04 -4.54 2.38
CA GLY A 41 6.30 -3.78 3.62
C GLY A 41 5.11 -3.76 4.57
N HIS A 42 5.12 -2.83 5.52
CA HIS A 42 4.11 -2.74 6.58
C HIS A 42 2.70 -2.52 6.05
N ARG A 43 1.74 -3.23 6.65
CA ARG A 43 0.31 -2.97 6.49
C ARG A 43 -0.06 -1.68 7.23
N GLY A 44 -0.72 -0.78 6.51
CA GLY A 44 -1.25 0.49 6.98
C GLY A 44 -2.54 0.39 7.78
N THR A 45 -3.07 -0.82 8.02
CA THR A 45 -4.28 -1.07 8.81
C THR A 45 -4.20 -0.35 10.15
N PHE A 46 -5.21 0.44 10.49
CA PHE A 46 -5.22 1.32 11.65
C PHE A 46 -5.27 0.52 12.96
N ASP A 47 -6.14 -0.48 13.02
CA ASP A 47 -6.30 -1.37 14.17
C ASP A 47 -6.00 -2.82 13.78
N VAL A 48 -4.94 -3.37 14.37
CA VAL A 48 -4.48 -4.75 14.15
C VAL A 48 -4.87 -5.68 15.29
N SER A 49 -5.62 -5.21 16.31
CA SER A 49 -6.09 -6.05 17.41
C SER A 49 -7.15 -7.05 16.94
N SER A 50 -8.05 -6.62 16.05
CA SER A 50 -9.08 -7.46 15.44
C SER A 50 -8.60 -8.22 14.20
N GLN A 51 -7.54 -7.74 13.55
CA GLN A 51 -6.93 -8.35 12.37
C GLN A 51 -5.40 -8.38 12.53
N PRO A 52 -4.85 -9.41 13.20
CA PRO A 52 -3.42 -9.47 13.52
C PRO A 52 -2.48 -9.41 12.31
N SER A 53 -2.95 -9.92 11.16
CA SER A 53 -2.22 -9.86 9.87
C SER A 53 -2.54 -8.60 9.04
N GLY A 54 -3.39 -7.71 9.57
CA GLY A 54 -3.98 -6.58 8.85
C GLY A 54 -5.05 -7.00 7.84
N ALA A 55 -5.73 -6.02 7.25
CA ALA A 55 -6.73 -6.29 6.22
C ALA A 55 -6.09 -6.94 4.98
N ASN A 56 -6.74 -8.02 4.53
CA ASN A 56 -6.32 -8.85 3.41
C ASN A 56 -7.28 -8.72 2.21
N ILE A 57 -7.39 -7.50 1.68
CA ILE A 57 -8.26 -7.18 0.54
C ILE A 57 -7.34 -6.85 -0.66
N GLY A 58 -7.54 -7.54 -1.78
CA GLY A 58 -6.70 -7.34 -2.98
C GLY A 58 -7.01 -6.04 -3.73
N THR A 59 -6.08 -5.55 -4.55
CA THR A 59 -6.16 -4.26 -5.24
C THR A 59 -7.42 -4.16 -6.09
N MET A 60 -7.75 -5.24 -6.81
CA MET A 60 -8.91 -5.29 -7.70
C MET A 60 -10.24 -5.11 -6.96
N ALA A 61 -10.32 -5.48 -5.69
CA ALA A 61 -11.51 -5.31 -4.86
C ALA A 61 -11.46 -4.02 -4.03
N LEU A 62 -10.31 -3.70 -3.43
CA LEU A 62 -10.18 -2.58 -2.51
C LEU A 62 -10.37 -1.22 -3.20
N VAL A 63 -9.69 -1.03 -4.34
CA VAL A 63 -9.65 0.26 -5.04
C VAL A 63 -11.05 0.76 -5.44
N PRO A 64 -11.87 0.02 -6.21
CA PRO A 64 -13.18 0.53 -6.63
C PRO A 64 -14.11 0.76 -5.43
N GLN A 65 -14.05 -0.11 -4.41
CA GLN A 65 -14.86 0.06 -3.21
C GLN A 65 -14.50 1.35 -2.45
N ILE A 66 -13.22 1.71 -2.36
CA ILE A 66 -12.83 3.00 -1.76
C ILE A 66 -13.35 4.15 -2.62
N VAL A 67 -13.14 4.09 -3.94
CA VAL A 67 -13.56 5.14 -4.88
C VAL A 67 -15.06 5.42 -4.78
N ASP A 68 -15.88 4.39 -4.63
CA ASP A 68 -17.34 4.53 -4.50
C ASP A 68 -17.80 5.20 -3.19
N HIS A 69 -16.93 5.30 -2.18
CA HIS A 69 -17.29 5.75 -0.82
C HIS A 69 -16.59 7.04 -0.35
N VAL A 70 -15.65 7.59 -1.12
CA VAL A 70 -14.95 8.85 -0.81
C VAL A 70 -15.04 9.83 -1.98
N HIS A 71 -14.90 11.12 -1.68
CA HIS A 71 -15.01 12.22 -2.63
C HIS A 71 -13.67 12.88 -2.98
N ILE A 72 -12.59 12.45 -2.32
CA ILE A 72 -11.21 12.88 -2.59
C ILE A 72 -10.46 11.87 -3.47
N PRO A 73 -9.38 12.28 -4.18
CA PRO A 73 -8.64 11.38 -5.06
C PRO A 73 -8.11 10.13 -4.33
N VAL A 74 -8.10 9.01 -5.05
CA VAL A 74 -7.63 7.70 -4.60
C VAL A 74 -6.43 7.26 -5.44
N ILE A 75 -5.37 6.82 -4.78
CA ILE A 75 -4.17 6.25 -5.38
C ILE A 75 -4.13 4.76 -5.05
N ALA A 76 -4.05 3.90 -6.06
CA ALA A 76 -3.94 2.46 -5.87
C ALA A 76 -2.51 2.06 -5.46
N ALA A 77 -2.36 1.21 -4.44
CA ALA A 77 -1.07 0.70 -3.99
C ALA A 77 -1.13 -0.80 -3.68
N GLY A 78 -0.26 -1.58 -4.32
CA GLY A 78 -0.15 -3.03 -4.12
C GLY A 78 -0.18 -3.80 -5.43
N GLY A 79 0.84 -4.61 -5.69
CA GLY A 79 0.93 -5.48 -6.89
C GLY A 79 1.16 -4.75 -8.22
N ILE A 80 1.23 -3.42 -8.24
CA ILE A 80 1.37 -2.63 -9.47
C ILE A 80 2.85 -2.52 -9.84
N MET A 81 3.24 -3.20 -10.92
CA MET A 81 4.63 -3.28 -11.34
C MET A 81 4.90 -2.65 -12.70
N ASP A 82 3.91 -2.40 -13.54
CA ASP A 82 4.10 -1.78 -14.86
C ASP A 82 2.83 -1.06 -15.36
N GLY A 83 2.86 -0.63 -16.64
CA GLY A 83 1.78 0.10 -17.28
C GLY A 83 0.44 -0.65 -17.30
N ARG A 84 0.42 -1.99 -17.29
CA ARG A 84 -0.83 -2.77 -17.26
C ARG A 84 -1.53 -2.59 -15.91
N GLY A 85 -0.76 -2.67 -14.81
CA GLY A 85 -1.27 -2.41 -13.47
C GLY A 85 -1.72 -0.96 -13.28
N LEU A 86 -1.03 -0.01 -13.90
CA LEU A 86 -1.47 1.39 -13.95
C LEU A 86 -2.83 1.52 -14.66
N VAL A 87 -2.94 1.03 -15.89
CA VAL A 87 -4.18 1.14 -16.68
C VAL A 87 -5.34 0.44 -15.98
N ALA A 88 -5.12 -0.76 -15.41
CA ALA A 88 -6.13 -1.45 -14.62
C ALA A 88 -6.59 -0.61 -13.42
N SER A 89 -5.65 0.01 -12.69
CA SER A 89 -5.97 0.85 -11.53
C SER A 89 -6.78 2.09 -11.93
N LEU A 90 -6.44 2.72 -13.05
CA LEU A 90 -7.21 3.84 -13.60
C LEU A 90 -8.62 3.41 -14.00
N ALA A 91 -8.77 2.22 -14.60
CA ALA A 91 -10.07 1.65 -14.96
C ALA A 91 -10.94 1.33 -13.73
N LEU A 92 -10.32 1.01 -12.59
CA LEU A 92 -11.00 0.83 -11.29
C LEU A 92 -11.35 2.15 -10.60
N GLY A 93 -11.07 3.31 -11.22
CA GLY A 93 -11.43 4.64 -10.73
C GLY A 93 -10.35 5.36 -9.92
N ALA A 94 -9.16 4.78 -9.74
CA ALA A 94 -8.05 5.51 -9.11
C ALA A 94 -7.53 6.64 -10.02
N GLN A 95 -7.01 7.71 -9.41
CA GLN A 95 -6.40 8.85 -10.10
C GLN A 95 -4.88 8.68 -10.27
N GLY A 96 -4.33 7.55 -9.81
CA GLY A 96 -2.92 7.23 -9.95
C GLY A 96 -2.54 5.96 -9.19
N VAL A 97 -1.25 5.66 -9.19
CA VAL A 97 -0.69 4.48 -8.52
C VAL A 97 0.52 4.84 -7.69
N GLN A 98 0.74 4.11 -6.59
CA GLN A 98 1.94 4.17 -5.79
C GLN A 98 2.67 2.82 -5.88
N MET A 99 3.93 2.87 -6.31
CA MET A 99 4.74 1.67 -6.55
C MET A 99 5.93 1.68 -5.59
N GLY A 100 6.04 0.63 -4.76
CA GLY A 100 7.20 0.44 -3.88
C GLY A 100 8.20 -0.53 -4.49
N THR A 101 7.83 -1.81 -4.55
CA THR A 101 8.70 -2.91 -5.01
C THR A 101 9.37 -2.65 -6.36
N ARG A 102 8.66 -2.03 -7.32
CA ARG A 102 9.22 -1.67 -8.63
C ARG A 102 10.46 -0.78 -8.55
N PHE A 103 10.53 0.13 -7.58
CA PHE A 103 11.65 1.05 -7.40
C PHE A 103 12.73 0.52 -6.46
N LEU A 104 12.49 -0.57 -5.70
CA LEU A 104 13.50 -1.14 -4.82
C LEU A 104 14.75 -1.62 -5.58
N THR A 105 14.59 -2.05 -6.82
CA THR A 105 15.67 -2.53 -7.70
C THR A 105 16.24 -1.46 -8.61
N SER A 106 15.86 -0.19 -8.45
CA SER A 106 16.48 0.91 -9.19
C SER A 106 17.93 1.17 -8.74
N ILE A 107 18.69 1.90 -9.57
CA ILE A 107 20.08 2.24 -9.27
C ILE A 107 20.16 3.19 -8.06
N GLU A 108 19.20 4.10 -7.95
CA GLU A 108 19.10 5.12 -6.91
C GLU A 108 18.62 4.56 -5.57
N SER A 109 17.99 3.38 -5.58
CA SER A 109 17.52 2.72 -4.36
C SER A 109 18.69 2.33 -3.46
N GLY A 110 18.66 2.79 -2.21
CA GLY A 110 19.60 2.42 -1.16
C GLY A 110 19.37 1.03 -0.55
N ALA A 111 18.48 0.21 -1.13
CA ALA A 111 18.30 -1.17 -0.70
C ALA A 111 19.60 -1.97 -0.86
N HIS A 112 19.92 -2.82 0.12
CA HIS A 112 21.12 -3.66 0.06
C HIS A 112 21.07 -4.60 -1.15
N GLU A 113 22.22 -4.83 -1.81
CA GLU A 113 22.29 -5.64 -3.05
C GLU A 113 21.77 -7.07 -2.86
N VAL A 114 21.99 -7.68 -1.69
CA VAL A 114 21.41 -8.99 -1.35
C VAL A 114 19.88 -8.96 -1.39
N TYR A 115 19.25 -7.89 -0.91
CA TYR A 115 17.79 -7.76 -0.95
C TYR A 115 17.28 -7.48 -2.37
N LYS A 116 17.98 -6.64 -3.14
CA LYS A 116 17.66 -6.43 -4.56
C LYS A 116 17.74 -7.74 -5.35
N ARG A 117 18.78 -8.55 -5.11
CA ARG A 117 18.91 -9.86 -5.76
C ARG A 117 17.82 -10.82 -5.34
N ALA A 118 17.52 -10.91 -4.04
CA ALA A 118 16.42 -11.73 -3.55
C ALA A 118 15.06 -11.35 -4.17
N LEU A 119 14.80 -10.05 -4.37
CA LEU A 119 13.59 -9.58 -5.07
C LEU A 119 13.55 -10.06 -6.53
N LEU A 120 14.67 -9.96 -7.25
CA LEU A 120 14.76 -10.37 -8.66
C LEU A 120 14.64 -11.89 -8.85
N ASP A 121 15.09 -12.67 -7.87
CA ASP A 121 15.02 -14.14 -7.89
C ASP A 121 13.68 -14.69 -7.35
N SER A 122 12.84 -13.82 -6.79
CA SER A 122 11.56 -14.20 -6.18
C SER A 122 10.43 -14.39 -7.20
N THR A 123 9.45 -15.23 -6.85
CA THR A 123 8.19 -15.42 -7.56
C THR A 123 7.02 -14.80 -6.79
N GLU A 124 5.83 -14.79 -7.39
CA GLU A 124 4.59 -14.35 -6.76
C GLU A 124 4.27 -15.08 -5.44
N GLU A 125 4.72 -16.32 -5.29
CA GLU A 125 4.51 -17.14 -4.10
C GLU A 125 5.59 -16.97 -3.01
N SER A 126 6.65 -16.21 -3.30
CA SER A 126 7.81 -16.08 -2.42
C SER A 126 7.58 -15.15 -1.23
N THR A 127 6.42 -14.50 -1.11
CA THR A 127 6.17 -13.50 -0.06
C THR A 127 5.11 -13.95 0.95
N VAL A 128 5.34 -13.60 2.21
CA VAL A 128 4.41 -13.87 3.32
C VAL A 128 4.17 -12.59 4.11
N ILE A 129 3.02 -12.53 4.80
CA ILE A 129 2.78 -11.50 5.81
C ILE A 129 3.29 -12.04 7.15
N THR A 130 4.14 -11.26 7.81
CA THR A 130 4.72 -11.59 9.12
C THR A 130 4.69 -10.38 10.03
N ASN A 131 4.69 -10.60 11.34
CA ASN A 131 4.95 -9.56 12.34
C ASN A 131 6.31 -9.77 13.05
N ALA A 132 7.11 -10.76 12.65
CA ALA A 132 8.30 -11.20 13.39
C ALA A 132 9.39 -10.13 13.47
N PHE A 133 9.52 -9.25 12.47
CA PHE A 133 10.58 -8.23 12.44
C PHE A 133 10.29 -6.99 13.29
N SER A 134 9.03 -6.58 13.42
CA SER A 134 8.69 -5.29 14.04
C SER A 134 7.48 -5.31 14.97
N GLY A 135 6.85 -6.47 15.18
CA GLY A 135 5.59 -6.60 15.88
C GLY A 135 4.35 -6.09 15.13
N ARG A 136 4.51 -5.57 13.89
CA ARG A 136 3.40 -5.09 13.04
C ARG A 136 3.40 -5.89 11.73
N PRO A 137 2.23 -6.30 11.20
CA PRO A 137 2.16 -7.08 9.98
C PRO A 137 2.83 -6.34 8.81
N ALA A 138 3.73 -7.05 8.11
CA ALA A 138 4.43 -6.57 6.94
C ALA A 138 4.63 -7.72 5.95
N ARG A 139 4.54 -7.43 4.65
CA ARG A 139 4.84 -8.37 3.57
C ARG A 139 6.33 -8.34 3.25
N GLY A 140 6.99 -9.49 3.34
CA GLY A 140 8.39 -9.69 3.00
C GLY A 140 8.62 -11.00 2.25
N ILE A 141 9.82 -11.18 1.72
CA ILE A 141 10.25 -12.45 1.10
C ILE A 141 10.46 -13.48 2.22
N LYS A 142 9.85 -14.65 2.08
CA LYS A 142 10.00 -15.79 2.98
C LYS A 142 11.48 -16.16 3.11
N ASN A 143 11.96 -16.41 4.32
CA ASN A 143 13.35 -16.79 4.60
C ASN A 143 13.42 -17.70 5.82
N ASP A 144 14.61 -18.05 6.31
CA ASP A 144 14.72 -18.98 7.44
C ASP A 144 14.10 -18.45 8.74
N PHE A 145 13.91 -17.13 8.85
CA PHE A 145 13.29 -16.50 10.01
C PHE A 145 11.75 -16.43 9.91
N ILE A 146 11.17 -16.39 8.69
CA ILE A 146 9.73 -16.19 8.42
C ILE A 146 9.18 -17.03 7.26
#